data_AF-A0A935CB41-F1
#
_entry.id   AF-A0A935CB41-F1
#
_cell.length_a   1.000
_cell.length_b   1.000
_cell.length_c   1.000
_cell.angle_alpha   90.00
_cell.angle_beta   90.00
_cell.angle_gamma   90.00
#
_symmetry.space_group_name_H-M   'P 1'
#
loop_
_entity.id
_entity.type
_entity.pdbx_description
1 polymer ?
#
loop_
_entity_poly.entity_id
_entity_poly.type
_entity_poly.pdbx_seq_one_letter_code
_entity_poly.pdbx_strand_id
1 'polypeptide(L)'
;MKFLLILTILVCACPGGYSQSLLEKRFKVTVESEAVIEIKASAPGSSWTGAGREAAAATVFVDRQRSQDWILFGGEEDFTYRLMLGRVKPGEHEIKILVNPFQSAPQSRKIEIRDSRIRLLDRSDPEFAMVANAPVLYARQNTIGKFTDIPLLIYCETIRNGSLTSLRYTMIFSNEDGGTQTSGLMSRWGRTTDIEWVIETQIDEEGNPLKSIYQGVNHETKNFKGQHEGDHPVMLVASDNNNFSDQGQTEMRFALTPVAADLSRAPREHVMDLHPWTHTIMAQEMIREGKITDERTLGAKINDLRNYLYIDAGSTQQNGSAISFAVKLKNNPLWHTSDLGIGSYKIDRSGYFRTSIRLPGRISIDQIEKIAARCDLPSSPKTREEVARAATAFCEISTVDRVFLLDDRFHPGKSFSVRPSGAIKLLHGEMIELPIVLK
;
A
#
# COMPACT_ATOMS: atom_id res chain seq x y z
N MET A 1 71.47 16.56 -16.95
CA MET A 1 70.58 15.37 -16.89
C MET A 1 69.16 15.86 -16.64
N LYS A 2 68.29 15.76 -17.64
CA LYS A 2 66.88 16.14 -17.58
C LYS A 2 66.11 15.06 -16.80
N PHE A 3 65.44 15.41 -15.72
CA PHE A 3 64.41 14.56 -15.11
C PHE A 3 63.06 14.92 -15.75
N LEU A 4 62.47 13.92 -16.41
CA LEU A 4 61.18 13.99 -17.07
C LEU A 4 60.09 13.77 -16.02
N LEU A 5 59.27 14.78 -15.77
CA LEU A 5 58.08 14.68 -14.92
C LEU A 5 56.95 14.07 -15.76
N ILE A 6 56.59 12.81 -15.51
CA ILE A 6 55.40 12.18 -16.11
C ILE A 6 54.19 12.59 -15.26
N LEU A 7 53.38 13.50 -15.80
CA LEU A 7 52.10 13.89 -15.24
C LEU A 7 51.06 12.82 -15.61
N THR A 8 50.73 11.93 -14.68
CA THR A 8 49.63 10.98 -14.84
C THR A 8 48.31 11.74 -14.72
N ILE A 9 47.68 12.05 -15.86
CA ILE A 9 46.30 12.56 -15.90
C ILE A 9 45.39 11.39 -15.48
N LEU A 10 44.90 11.45 -14.24
CA LEU A 10 43.79 10.61 -13.81
C LEU A 10 42.52 11.13 -14.50
N VAL A 11 42.15 10.51 -15.62
CA VAL A 11 40.85 10.73 -16.24
C VAL A 11 39.81 10.16 -15.27
N CYS A 12 39.12 11.05 -14.56
CA CYS A 12 37.96 10.70 -13.76
C CYS A 12 36.86 10.22 -14.71
N ALA A 13 36.72 8.90 -14.86
CA ALA A 13 35.61 8.31 -15.57
C ALA A 13 34.33 8.57 -14.75
N CYS A 14 33.49 9.51 -15.20
CA CYS A 14 32.10 9.57 -14.75
C CYS A 14 31.47 8.19 -14.97
N PRO A 15 30.78 7.60 -13.98
CA PRO A 15 30.03 6.37 -14.21
C PRO A 15 28.81 6.71 -15.08
N GLY A 16 29.00 6.69 -16.40
CA GLY A 16 27.93 6.72 -17.39
C GLY A 16 27.18 5.41 -17.36
N GLY A 17 26.12 5.32 -16.55
CA GLY A 17 25.30 4.11 -16.42
C GLY A 17 23.86 4.24 -16.90
N TYR A 18 23.50 5.34 -17.57
CA TYR A 18 22.18 5.45 -18.21
C TYR A 18 22.31 5.08 -19.68
N SER A 19 21.76 3.92 -20.06
CA SER A 19 22.05 3.29 -21.35
C SER A 19 21.16 3.79 -22.50
N GLN A 20 19.94 4.28 -22.22
CA GLN A 20 18.96 4.61 -23.27
C GLN A 20 17.95 5.65 -22.77
N SER A 21 17.72 6.68 -23.60
CA SER A 21 16.63 7.65 -23.42
C SER A 21 15.31 7.02 -23.85
N LEU A 22 14.33 6.98 -22.95
CA LEU A 22 13.00 6.41 -23.17
C LEU A 22 11.98 7.48 -23.60
N LEU A 23 12.12 8.68 -23.05
CA LEU A 23 11.26 9.82 -23.31
C LEU A 23 12.07 11.10 -23.12
N GLU A 24 11.98 12.02 -24.09
CA GLU A 24 12.39 13.42 -23.96
C GLU A 24 11.21 14.26 -24.43
N LYS A 25 10.66 15.09 -23.56
CA LYS A 25 9.48 15.90 -23.87
C LYS A 25 9.61 17.28 -23.24
N ARG A 26 9.34 18.30 -24.03
CA ARG A 26 9.24 19.68 -23.55
C ARG A 26 7.78 20.04 -23.31
N PHE A 27 7.55 20.89 -22.33
CA PHE A 27 6.23 21.43 -22.02
C PHE A 27 6.37 22.86 -21.52
N LYS A 28 5.34 23.67 -21.81
CA LYS A 28 5.29 25.07 -21.44
C LYS A 28 4.29 25.27 -20.32
N VAL A 29 4.70 26.09 -19.35
CA VAL A 29 3.91 26.45 -18.18
C VAL A 29 3.65 27.96 -18.23
N THR A 30 2.40 28.38 -18.07
CA THR A 30 2.00 29.80 -18.11
C THR A 30 1.77 30.39 -16.72
N VAL A 31 1.38 29.54 -15.77
CA VAL A 31 1.13 29.86 -14.36
C VAL A 31 1.85 28.81 -13.52
N GLU A 32 2.43 29.21 -12.40
CA GLU A 32 3.05 28.25 -11.48
C GLU A 32 2.06 27.11 -11.15
N SER A 33 2.51 25.86 -11.32
CA SER A 33 1.66 24.67 -11.25
C SER A 33 2.41 23.49 -10.63
N GLU A 34 1.70 22.54 -10.06
CA GLU A 34 2.20 21.17 -9.90
C GLU A 34 2.13 20.45 -11.25
N ALA A 35 3.23 19.85 -11.68
CA ALA A 35 3.25 19.01 -12.88
C ALA A 35 3.13 17.53 -12.49
N VAL A 36 2.24 16.80 -13.15
CA VAL A 36 2.12 15.34 -13.04
C VAL A 36 2.16 14.71 -14.42
N ILE A 37 2.64 13.48 -14.51
CA ILE A 37 2.68 12.72 -15.75
C ILE A 37 1.99 11.37 -15.59
N GLU A 38 1.10 11.06 -16.53
CA GLU A 38 0.60 9.71 -16.77
C GLU A 38 1.42 9.09 -17.89
N ILE A 39 1.95 7.89 -17.66
CA ILE A 39 2.78 7.17 -18.63
C ILE A 39 2.18 5.78 -18.81
N LYS A 40 1.74 5.47 -20.04
CA LYS A 40 1.36 4.11 -20.41
C LYS A 40 2.60 3.39 -20.92
N ALA A 41 3.06 2.38 -20.18
CA ALA A 41 4.28 1.66 -20.50
C ALA A 41 4.23 0.19 -20.10
N SER A 42 5.11 -0.59 -20.72
CA SER A 42 5.35 -2.00 -20.41
C SER A 42 6.86 -2.26 -20.34
N ALA A 43 7.25 -3.35 -19.69
CA ALA A 43 8.62 -3.83 -19.61
C ALA A 43 8.70 -5.25 -20.22
N PRO A 44 8.87 -5.38 -21.56
CA PRO A 44 8.83 -6.69 -22.21
C PRO A 44 9.84 -7.68 -21.63
N GLY A 45 9.36 -8.89 -21.33
CA GLY A 45 10.15 -9.96 -20.73
C GLY A 45 10.18 -9.96 -19.20
N SER A 46 9.67 -8.90 -18.55
CA SER A 46 9.54 -8.83 -17.09
C SER A 46 8.24 -9.45 -16.59
N SER A 47 8.27 -9.93 -15.35
CA SER A 47 7.11 -10.47 -14.64
C SER A 47 7.35 -10.40 -13.13
N TRP A 48 6.42 -9.82 -12.39
CA TRP A 48 6.51 -9.73 -10.93
C TRP A 48 6.53 -11.11 -10.24
N THR A 49 6.07 -12.16 -10.93
CA THR A 49 6.14 -13.56 -10.45
C THR A 49 7.53 -14.21 -10.62
N GLY A 50 8.37 -13.67 -11.51
CA GLY A 50 9.60 -14.32 -11.94
C GLY A 50 10.83 -13.75 -11.24
N ALA A 51 11.54 -14.59 -10.48
CA ALA A 51 12.83 -14.21 -9.90
C ALA A 51 13.84 -13.82 -11.00
N GLY A 52 14.54 -12.71 -10.81
CA GLY A 52 15.48 -12.13 -11.78
C GLY A 52 14.83 -11.40 -12.96
N ARG A 53 13.49 -11.45 -13.07
CA ARG A 53 12.68 -10.80 -14.10
C ARG A 53 11.67 -9.81 -13.52
N GLU A 54 11.76 -9.44 -12.26
CA GLU A 54 10.73 -8.75 -11.48
C GLU A 54 10.20 -7.49 -12.16
N ALA A 55 11.10 -6.54 -12.45
CA ALA A 55 10.75 -5.29 -13.09
C ALA A 55 11.97 -4.64 -13.77
N ALA A 56 11.70 -3.78 -14.75
CA ALA A 56 12.65 -2.79 -15.20
C ALA A 56 12.50 -1.52 -14.36
N ALA A 57 13.58 -0.74 -14.23
CA ALA A 57 13.56 0.55 -13.56
C ALA A 57 14.04 1.67 -14.50
N ALA A 58 13.53 2.87 -14.26
CA ALA A 58 13.93 4.08 -14.94
C ALA A 58 14.17 5.21 -13.93
N THR A 59 14.93 6.22 -14.35
CA THR A 59 15.13 7.45 -13.59
C THR A 59 14.55 8.62 -14.38
N VAL A 60 13.73 9.42 -13.71
CA VAL A 60 13.05 10.60 -14.24
C VAL A 60 13.85 11.84 -13.88
N PHE A 61 14.09 12.68 -14.87
CA PHE A 61 14.74 13.99 -14.74
C PHE A 61 13.78 15.07 -15.18
N VAL A 62 13.74 16.18 -14.43
CA VAL A 62 13.03 17.42 -14.77
C VAL A 62 14.08 18.52 -14.80
N ASP A 63 14.16 19.25 -15.91
CA ASP A 63 15.13 20.33 -16.15
C ASP A 63 16.58 19.92 -15.85
N ARG A 64 16.93 18.68 -16.24
CA ARG A 64 18.25 18.04 -16.03
C ARG A 64 18.58 17.70 -14.57
N GLN A 65 17.67 17.92 -13.64
CA GLN A 65 17.80 17.46 -12.26
C GLN A 65 17.09 16.14 -12.07
N ARG A 66 17.69 15.22 -11.32
CA ARG A 66 17.06 13.95 -10.97
C ARG A 66 15.85 14.23 -10.08
N SER A 67 14.66 13.83 -10.55
CA SER A 67 13.40 13.97 -9.83
C SER A 67 13.11 12.72 -9.00
N GLN A 68 13.07 11.55 -9.65
CA GLN A 68 12.74 10.29 -8.98
C GLN A 68 13.16 9.06 -9.78
N ASP A 69 13.03 7.88 -9.17
CA ASP A 69 13.06 6.59 -9.84
C ASP A 69 11.67 6.02 -10.01
N TRP A 70 11.53 5.11 -10.97
CA TRP A 70 10.28 4.50 -11.36
C TRP A 70 10.52 3.02 -11.63
N ILE A 71 9.83 2.17 -10.87
CA ILE A 71 9.85 0.71 -11.04
C ILE A 71 8.60 0.31 -11.84
N LEU A 72 8.80 -0.39 -12.96
CA LEU A 72 7.74 -0.87 -13.84
C LEU A 72 7.20 -2.22 -13.37
N PHE A 73 6.54 -2.23 -12.21
CA PHE A 73 5.98 -3.43 -11.57
C PHE A 73 4.84 -4.07 -12.37
N GLY A 74 4.22 -3.35 -13.32
CA GLY A 74 3.17 -3.87 -14.20
C GLY A 74 3.67 -4.92 -15.21
N GLY A 75 4.97 -5.17 -15.26
CA GLY A 75 5.51 -6.30 -16.03
C GLY A 75 5.51 -6.06 -17.54
N GLU A 76 5.34 -7.16 -18.29
CA GLU A 76 5.20 -7.14 -19.75
C GLU A 76 3.88 -6.52 -20.25
N GLU A 77 2.88 -6.41 -19.39
CA GLU A 77 1.59 -5.81 -19.75
C GLU A 77 1.66 -4.28 -19.77
N ASP A 78 0.88 -3.66 -20.65
CA ASP A 78 0.74 -2.22 -20.67
C ASP A 78 0.04 -1.75 -19.38
N PHE A 79 0.72 -0.90 -18.62
CA PHE A 79 0.22 -0.32 -17.38
C PHE A 79 0.34 1.21 -17.40
N THR A 80 -0.62 1.90 -16.78
CA THR A 80 -0.59 3.36 -16.65
C THR A 80 -0.03 3.75 -15.28
N TYR A 81 1.17 4.32 -15.29
CA TYR A 81 1.84 4.84 -14.09
C TYR A 81 1.57 6.33 -13.95
N ARG A 82 1.42 6.80 -12.70
CA ARG A 82 1.15 8.20 -12.37
C ARG A 82 2.22 8.75 -11.45
N LEU A 83 2.99 9.70 -11.95
CA LEU A 83 4.18 10.22 -11.29
C LEU A 83 4.06 11.74 -11.13
N MET A 84 4.47 12.26 -9.98
CA MET A 84 4.66 13.69 -9.79
C MET A 84 5.98 14.14 -10.44
N LEU A 85 5.96 15.29 -11.10
CA LEU A 85 7.16 15.97 -11.59
C LEU A 85 7.56 17.14 -10.68
N GLY A 86 6.66 17.53 -9.76
CA GLY A 86 6.84 18.59 -8.77
C GLY A 86 6.42 19.96 -9.27
N ARG A 87 6.63 20.97 -8.41
CA ARG A 87 6.30 22.38 -8.67
C ARG A 87 7.14 22.94 -9.82
N VAL A 88 6.47 23.50 -10.83
CA VAL A 88 7.08 24.15 -12.00
C VAL A 88 6.61 25.60 -12.12
N LYS A 89 7.54 26.50 -12.45
CA LYS A 89 7.27 27.95 -12.61
C LYS A 89 6.84 28.26 -14.05
N PRO A 90 6.32 29.46 -14.36
CA PRO A 90 6.10 29.86 -15.74
C PRO A 90 7.38 29.80 -16.57
N GLY A 91 7.35 29.11 -17.71
CA GLY A 91 8.53 28.86 -18.54
C GLY A 91 8.44 27.62 -19.42
N GLU A 92 9.52 27.33 -20.12
CA GLU A 92 9.73 26.07 -20.84
C GLU A 92 10.46 25.09 -19.92
N HIS A 93 9.95 23.86 -19.86
CA HIS A 93 10.49 22.78 -19.04
C HIS A 93 10.74 21.54 -19.88
N GLU A 94 11.63 20.67 -19.40
CA GLU A 94 11.97 19.41 -20.05
C GLU A 94 11.88 18.24 -19.07
N ILE A 95 11.16 17.20 -19.47
CA ILE A 95 11.25 15.88 -18.84
C ILE A 95 12.11 14.96 -19.69
N LYS A 96 13.01 14.24 -19.00
CA LYS A 96 13.79 13.15 -19.58
C LYS A 96 13.65 11.89 -18.73
N ILE A 97 13.36 10.75 -19.35
CA ILE A 97 13.29 9.46 -18.68
C ILE A 97 14.36 8.54 -19.27
N LEU A 98 15.19 7.97 -18.40
CA LEU A 98 16.31 7.10 -18.78
C LEU A 98 16.13 5.72 -18.15
N VAL A 99 16.47 4.64 -18.87
CA VAL A 99 16.58 3.30 -18.25
C VAL A 99 17.62 3.35 -17.13
N ASN A 100 17.28 2.79 -15.97
CA ASN A 100 18.19 2.60 -14.85
C ASN A 100 18.56 1.10 -14.76
N PRO A 101 19.67 0.67 -15.42
CA PRO A 101 20.05 -0.74 -15.45
C PRO A 101 20.58 -1.27 -14.11
N PHE A 102 20.99 -0.39 -13.18
CA PHE A 102 21.45 -0.78 -11.85
C PHE A 102 20.30 -1.19 -10.94
N GLN A 103 19.15 -0.53 -11.09
CA GLN A 103 17.92 -0.82 -10.33
C GLN A 103 16.93 -1.71 -11.08
N SER A 104 17.27 -2.13 -12.30
CA SER A 104 16.48 -3.08 -13.09
C SER A 104 16.84 -4.51 -12.74
N ALA A 105 15.88 -5.43 -12.81
CA ALA A 105 16.17 -6.85 -12.63
C ALA A 105 17.13 -7.32 -13.73
N PRO A 106 18.02 -8.30 -13.46
CA PRO A 106 19.08 -8.70 -14.38
C PRO A 106 18.58 -9.05 -15.79
N GLN A 107 17.38 -9.62 -15.88
CA GLN A 107 16.77 -10.06 -17.13
C GLN A 107 15.61 -9.15 -17.61
N SER A 108 15.38 -8.01 -16.95
CA SER A 108 14.29 -7.06 -17.27
C SER A 108 14.82 -5.65 -17.43
N ARG A 109 15.40 -5.33 -18.58
CA ARG A 109 16.01 -4.01 -18.86
C ARG A 109 15.37 -3.25 -20.01
N LYS A 110 14.37 -3.85 -20.67
CA LYS A 110 13.65 -3.24 -21.77
C LYS A 110 12.42 -2.53 -21.23
N ILE A 111 12.23 -1.28 -21.64
CA ILE A 111 11.05 -0.48 -21.32
C ILE A 111 10.49 0.07 -22.63
N GLU A 112 9.17 -0.05 -22.81
CA GLU A 112 8.43 0.52 -23.94
C GLU A 112 7.40 1.52 -23.42
N ILE A 113 7.56 2.80 -23.76
CA ILE A 113 6.56 3.83 -23.49
C ILE A 113 5.64 3.93 -24.71
N ARG A 114 4.34 3.69 -24.49
CA ARG A 114 3.29 3.73 -25.52
C ARG A 114 2.66 5.11 -25.63
N ASP A 115 2.39 5.73 -24.50
CA ASP A 115 1.79 7.06 -24.41
C ASP A 115 2.27 7.81 -23.17
N SER A 116 2.28 9.13 -23.23
CA SER A 116 2.58 9.99 -22.09
C SER A 116 1.79 11.31 -22.13
N ARG A 117 1.17 11.65 -21.01
CA ARG A 117 0.38 12.89 -20.85
C ARG A 117 0.83 13.64 -19.60
N ILE A 118 1.20 14.90 -19.79
CA ILE A 118 1.49 15.82 -18.69
C ILE A 118 0.22 16.60 -18.38
N ARG A 119 -0.13 16.72 -17.10
CA ARG A 119 -1.14 17.64 -16.59
C ARG A 119 -0.46 18.67 -15.71
N LEU A 120 -0.89 19.92 -15.84
CA LEU A 120 -0.47 21.03 -14.98
C LEU A 120 -1.67 21.37 -14.10
N LEU A 121 -1.44 21.42 -12.79
CA LEU A 121 -2.43 21.76 -11.78
C LEU A 121 -2.00 23.08 -11.18
N ASP A 122 -2.71 24.17 -11.47
CA ASP A 122 -2.48 25.45 -10.77
C ASP A 122 -3.32 25.51 -9.49
N ARG A 123 -3.16 26.58 -8.70
CA ARG A 123 -3.86 26.75 -7.41
C ARG A 123 -5.39 26.75 -7.49
N SER A 124 -5.97 26.94 -8.68
CA SER A 124 -7.42 26.87 -8.88
C SER A 124 -7.93 25.44 -9.13
N ASP A 125 -7.04 24.49 -9.42
CA ASP A 125 -7.39 23.08 -9.57
C ASP A 125 -7.73 22.48 -8.20
N PRO A 126 -8.88 21.78 -8.06
CA PRO A 126 -9.28 21.18 -6.78
C PRO A 126 -8.33 20.08 -6.29
N GLU A 127 -7.52 19.48 -7.17
CA GLU A 127 -6.51 18.48 -6.81
C GLU A 127 -5.20 19.13 -6.34
N PHE A 128 -5.01 20.44 -6.54
CA PHE A 128 -3.73 21.12 -6.32
C PHE A 128 -3.18 20.91 -4.90
N ALA A 129 -3.98 21.21 -3.87
CA ALA A 129 -3.52 21.10 -2.48
C ALA A 129 -3.12 19.67 -2.12
N MET A 130 -3.85 18.68 -2.62
CA MET A 130 -3.55 17.25 -2.44
C MET A 130 -2.25 16.85 -3.15
N VAL A 131 -1.99 17.36 -4.36
CA VAL A 131 -0.76 17.01 -5.08
C VAL A 131 0.44 17.77 -4.49
N ALA A 132 0.32 19.07 -4.25
CA ALA A 132 1.40 19.93 -3.75
C ALA A 132 1.94 19.52 -2.38
N ASN A 133 1.10 18.94 -1.51
CA ASN A 133 1.50 18.50 -0.17
C ASN A 133 1.86 17.01 -0.09
N ALA A 134 1.84 16.27 -1.20
CA ALA A 134 2.15 14.85 -1.21
C ALA A 134 3.64 14.59 -0.93
N PRO A 135 3.99 13.55 -0.15
CA PRO A 135 5.37 13.29 0.22
C PRO A 135 6.22 12.78 -0.95
N VAL A 136 7.52 13.11 -0.92
CA VAL A 136 8.55 12.37 -1.65
C VAL A 136 9.17 11.35 -0.70
N LEU A 137 9.25 10.08 -1.12
CA LEU A 137 9.76 8.99 -0.29
C LEU A 137 11.07 8.42 -0.84
N TYR A 138 12.10 8.41 0.00
CA TYR A 138 13.28 7.57 -0.20
C TYR A 138 12.98 6.12 0.22
N ALA A 139 13.45 5.19 -0.61
CA ALA A 139 13.28 3.75 -0.38
C ALA A 139 13.95 3.29 0.92
N ARG A 140 13.45 2.21 1.50
CA ARG A 140 14.14 1.54 2.59
C ARG A 140 15.46 0.94 2.07
N GLN A 141 16.57 1.22 2.74
CA GLN A 141 17.91 0.87 2.21
C GLN A 141 18.07 -0.63 1.90
N ASN A 142 17.46 -1.51 2.70
CA ASN A 142 17.57 -2.96 2.54
C ASN A 142 16.59 -3.55 1.50
N THR A 143 15.77 -2.76 0.81
CA THR A 143 14.85 -3.23 -0.25
C THR A 143 15.33 -2.92 -1.67
N ILE A 144 16.29 -1.99 -1.79
CA ILE A 144 16.84 -1.56 -3.07
C ILE A 144 17.41 -2.76 -3.83
N GLY A 145 16.95 -2.95 -5.06
CA GLY A 145 17.31 -4.08 -5.93
C GLY A 145 16.68 -5.44 -5.55
N LYS A 146 15.85 -5.52 -4.52
CA LYS A 146 15.19 -6.78 -4.10
C LYS A 146 13.75 -6.94 -4.60
N PHE A 147 13.16 -5.86 -5.11
CA PHE A 147 11.78 -5.86 -5.61
C PHE A 147 10.77 -6.32 -4.55
N THR A 148 10.92 -5.84 -3.32
CA THR A 148 9.95 -6.00 -2.21
C THR A 148 9.72 -4.63 -1.56
N ASP A 149 8.57 -4.46 -0.92
CA ASP A 149 8.14 -3.22 -0.27
C ASP A 149 8.31 -2.00 -1.18
N ILE A 150 7.99 -2.16 -2.47
CA ILE A 150 8.04 -1.03 -3.39
C ILE A 150 6.77 -0.19 -3.20
N PRO A 151 6.86 1.15 -3.30
CA PRO A 151 5.67 2.01 -3.32
C PRO A 151 4.81 1.69 -4.54
N LEU A 152 3.55 1.27 -4.32
CA LEU A 152 2.61 0.98 -5.40
C LEU A 152 1.65 2.14 -5.64
N LEU A 153 1.02 2.61 -4.58
CA LEU A 153 -0.05 3.60 -4.64
C LEU A 153 -0.05 4.43 -3.37
N ILE A 154 -0.11 5.76 -3.53
CA ILE A 154 -0.36 6.68 -2.42
C ILE A 154 -1.77 7.23 -2.54
N TYR A 155 -2.47 7.31 -1.41
CA TYR A 155 -3.78 7.95 -1.35
C TYR A 155 -3.81 9.04 -0.28
N CYS A 156 -4.73 9.97 -0.44
CA CYS A 156 -4.95 11.08 0.48
C CYS A 156 -6.40 11.11 0.98
N GLU A 157 -6.56 11.17 2.29
CA GLU A 157 -7.83 11.49 2.94
C GLU A 157 -7.85 12.97 3.34
N THR A 158 -8.92 13.68 2.98
CA THR A 158 -9.14 15.07 3.43
C THR A 158 -10.01 15.08 4.67
N ILE A 159 -9.42 15.41 5.81
CA ILE A 159 -10.08 15.40 7.12
C ILE A 159 -10.43 16.83 7.51
N ARG A 160 -11.71 17.11 7.75
CA ARG A 160 -12.19 18.42 8.16
C ARG A 160 -12.56 18.41 9.65
N ASN A 161 -11.90 19.24 10.45
CA ASN A 161 -12.12 19.40 11.89
C ASN A 161 -12.46 20.86 12.20
N GLY A 162 -13.74 21.21 12.15
CA GLY A 162 -14.16 22.61 12.25
C GLY A 162 -13.66 23.42 11.05
N SER A 163 -12.90 24.48 11.29
CA SER A 163 -12.26 25.28 10.24
C SER A 163 -10.91 24.71 9.75
N LEU A 164 -10.33 23.74 10.46
CA LEU A 164 -9.05 23.14 10.09
C LEU A 164 -9.26 22.02 9.08
N THR A 165 -8.43 22.01 8.03
CA THR A 165 -8.34 20.92 7.05
C THR A 165 -7.00 20.23 7.19
N SER A 166 -7.00 18.90 7.32
CA SER A 166 -5.82 18.05 7.27
C SER A 166 -5.83 17.19 6.01
N LEU A 167 -4.68 17.07 5.35
CA LEU A 167 -4.42 16.10 4.29
C LEU A 167 -3.61 14.95 4.87
N ARG A 168 -4.19 13.75 4.90
CA ARG A 168 -3.53 12.54 5.42
C ARG A 168 -3.14 11.63 4.28
N TYR A 169 -1.84 11.43 4.09
CA TYR A 169 -1.27 10.55 3.07
C TYR A 169 -0.95 9.18 3.63
N THR A 170 -1.31 8.13 2.90
CA THR A 170 -1.03 6.74 3.23
C THR A 170 -0.47 6.03 2.00
N MET A 171 0.59 5.24 2.19
CA MET A 171 1.25 4.49 1.12
C MET A 171 0.85 3.01 1.20
N ILE A 172 0.57 2.42 0.04
CA ILE A 172 0.44 0.97 -0.14
C ILE A 172 1.75 0.45 -0.72
N PHE A 173 2.44 -0.41 0.03
CA PHE A 173 3.65 -1.10 -0.39
C PHE A 173 3.32 -2.50 -0.91
N SER A 174 4.18 -3.05 -1.77
CA SER A 174 3.92 -4.36 -2.40
C SER A 174 3.92 -5.55 -1.43
N ASN A 175 4.55 -5.40 -0.26
CA ASN A 175 4.71 -6.44 0.75
C ASN A 175 4.73 -5.84 2.16
N GLU A 176 4.66 -6.71 3.16
CA GLU A 176 5.11 -6.47 4.54
C GLU A 176 6.09 -7.58 4.89
N ASP A 177 7.36 -7.24 5.04
CA ASP A 177 8.46 -8.20 5.20
C ASP A 177 9.19 -8.11 6.56
N GLY A 178 8.76 -7.21 7.46
CA GLY A 178 9.51 -6.82 8.65
C GLY A 178 9.00 -7.25 10.02
N GLY A 179 7.69 -7.41 10.21
CA GLY A 179 7.11 -7.45 11.56
C GLY A 179 6.01 -8.48 11.77
N THR A 180 5.17 -8.76 10.77
CA THR A 180 4.05 -9.68 10.91
C THR A 180 4.20 -10.91 10.02
N GLN A 181 4.02 -12.09 10.62
CA GLN A 181 3.97 -13.30 9.83
C GLN A 181 2.82 -13.26 8.81
N THR A 182 3.08 -13.74 7.59
CA THR A 182 2.15 -13.70 6.46
C THR A 182 0.78 -14.33 6.76
N SER A 183 0.73 -15.42 7.54
CA SER A 183 -0.56 -15.96 8.00
C SER A 183 -1.34 -14.99 8.90
N GLY A 184 -0.64 -14.26 9.78
CA GLY A 184 -1.24 -13.21 10.60
C GLY A 184 -1.68 -12.01 9.75
N LEU A 185 -0.92 -11.66 8.72
CA LEU A 185 -1.28 -10.63 7.73
C LEU A 185 -2.64 -10.94 7.08
N MET A 186 -2.79 -12.16 6.58
CA MET A 186 -4.04 -12.63 5.99
C MET A 186 -5.19 -12.64 7.01
N SER A 187 -4.96 -13.11 8.24
CA SER A 187 -5.99 -13.16 9.27
C SER A 187 -6.47 -11.78 9.72
N ARG A 188 -5.57 -10.83 9.99
CA ARG A 188 -5.92 -9.54 10.62
C ARG A 188 -6.19 -8.40 9.64
N TRP A 189 -5.75 -8.52 8.40
CA TRP A 189 -5.87 -7.47 7.39
C TRP A 189 -6.36 -7.99 6.03
N GLY A 190 -6.31 -9.30 5.78
CA GLY A 190 -6.76 -9.89 4.51
C GLY A 190 -5.91 -9.43 3.30
N ARG A 191 -4.62 -9.25 3.52
CA ARG A 191 -3.63 -8.86 2.50
C ARG A 191 -2.23 -9.20 2.99
N THR A 192 -1.25 -9.20 2.10
CA THR A 192 0.18 -9.27 2.41
C THR A 192 0.92 -7.98 2.01
N THR A 193 0.28 -7.06 1.29
CA THR A 193 0.79 -5.69 1.14
C THR A 193 0.87 -5.01 2.50
N ASP A 194 1.75 -4.02 2.64
CA ASP A 194 1.70 -3.10 3.75
C ASP A 194 0.93 -1.82 3.40
N ILE A 195 0.24 -1.23 4.37
CA ILE A 195 -0.50 0.03 4.19
C ILE A 195 -0.19 0.91 5.38
N GLU A 196 0.66 1.91 5.19
CA GLU A 196 1.23 2.71 6.28
C GLU A 196 0.93 4.20 6.11
N TRP A 197 0.50 4.81 7.21
CA TRP A 197 0.20 6.24 7.26
C TRP A 197 1.52 7.00 7.21
N VAL A 198 1.73 7.78 6.16
CA VAL A 198 3.00 8.48 5.94
C VAL A 198 3.04 9.73 6.80
N ILE A 199 2.18 10.69 6.47
CA ILE A 199 2.18 12.03 7.05
C ILE A 199 0.76 12.61 7.00
N GLU A 200 0.41 13.38 8.01
CA GLU A 200 -0.77 14.24 8.03
C GLU A 200 -0.32 15.70 8.12
N THR A 201 -0.77 16.52 7.18
CA THR A 201 -0.43 17.94 7.08
C THR A 201 -1.71 18.77 7.25
N GLN A 202 -1.73 19.62 8.27
CA GLN A 202 -2.73 20.69 8.40
C GLN A 202 -2.42 21.78 7.39
N ILE A 203 -3.44 22.24 6.68
CA ILE A 203 -3.33 23.30 5.67
C ILE A 203 -4.20 24.50 6.03
N ASP A 204 -3.78 25.69 5.57
CA ASP A 204 -4.61 26.90 5.60
C ASP A 204 -5.67 26.92 4.48
N GLU A 205 -6.43 28.02 4.37
CA GLU A 205 -7.48 28.17 3.35
C GLU A 205 -6.90 28.22 1.92
N GLU A 206 -5.64 28.63 1.78
CA GLU A 206 -4.89 28.69 0.53
C GLU A 206 -4.17 27.37 0.18
N GLY A 207 -4.29 26.35 1.05
CA GLY A 207 -3.70 25.02 0.87
C GLY A 207 -2.22 24.91 1.23
N ASN A 208 -1.65 25.92 1.90
CA ASN A 208 -0.25 25.89 2.34
C ASN A 208 -0.10 25.09 3.65
N PRO A 209 1.00 24.34 3.82
CA PRO A 209 1.23 23.55 5.03
C PRO A 209 1.47 24.41 6.27
N LEU A 210 0.74 24.12 7.35
CA LEU A 210 0.88 24.78 8.66
C LEU A 210 1.69 23.93 9.64
N LYS A 211 1.28 22.68 9.82
CA LYS A 211 1.89 21.73 10.75
C LYS A 211 1.69 20.32 10.24
N SER A 212 2.74 19.51 10.31
CA SER A 212 2.66 18.11 9.93
C SER A 212 3.13 17.17 11.03
N ILE A 213 2.45 16.03 11.11
CA ILE A 213 2.81 14.90 11.96
C ILE A 213 2.93 13.64 11.10
N TYR A 214 3.80 12.71 11.46
CA TYR A 214 4.08 11.51 10.67
C TYR A 214 4.20 10.27 11.55
N GLN A 215 4.09 9.10 10.93
CA GLN A 215 4.28 7.81 11.60
C GLN A 215 5.76 7.43 11.64
N GLY A 216 6.40 7.68 12.77
CA GLY A 216 7.78 7.27 13.03
C GLY A 216 7.92 5.77 13.30
N VAL A 217 9.16 5.31 13.34
CA VAL A 217 9.54 3.95 13.78
C VAL A 217 8.79 3.56 15.07
N ASN A 218 8.35 2.29 15.13
CA ASN A 218 7.48 1.72 16.17
C ASN A 218 6.06 2.29 16.16
N HIS A 219 5.60 2.80 15.02
CA HIS A 219 4.30 3.45 14.83
C HIS A 219 4.08 4.66 15.75
N GLU A 220 5.15 5.35 16.14
CA GLU A 220 5.08 6.54 16.99
C GLU A 220 4.68 7.79 16.20
N THR A 221 3.66 8.51 16.66
CA THR A 221 3.33 9.81 16.08
C THR A 221 4.39 10.87 16.41
N LYS A 222 5.04 11.43 15.40
CA LYS A 222 6.09 12.47 15.54
C LYS A 222 5.72 13.75 14.81
N ASN A 223 6.21 14.89 15.29
CA ASN A 223 6.13 16.13 14.53
C ASN A 223 7.17 16.11 13.40
N PHE A 224 6.76 16.48 12.19
CA PHE A 224 7.67 16.62 11.06
C PHE A 224 8.56 17.85 11.24
N LYS A 225 9.87 17.67 11.06
CA LYS A 225 10.91 18.72 11.08
C LYS A 225 11.90 18.57 9.93
N GLY A 226 11.55 17.76 8.94
CA GLY A 226 12.37 17.45 7.78
C GLY A 226 12.39 18.57 6.74
N GLN A 227 13.04 18.27 5.61
CA GLN A 227 13.12 19.18 4.47
C GLN A 227 11.87 19.08 3.59
N HIS A 228 11.61 20.15 2.85
CA HIS A 228 10.62 20.15 1.79
C HIS A 228 11.28 20.41 0.43
N GLU A 229 10.70 19.83 -0.62
CA GLU A 229 10.92 20.23 -2.01
C GLU A 229 9.66 20.93 -2.52
N GLY A 230 9.68 22.26 -2.62
CA GLY A 230 8.43 23.02 -2.71
C GLY A 230 7.63 22.84 -1.41
N ASP A 231 6.37 22.41 -1.53
CA ASP A 231 5.51 22.06 -0.40
C ASP A 231 5.55 20.55 -0.07
N HIS A 232 6.31 19.75 -0.82
CA HIS A 232 6.38 18.30 -0.64
C HIS A 232 7.31 17.92 0.52
N PRO A 233 6.84 17.26 1.59
CA PRO A 233 7.70 16.76 2.64
C PRO A 233 8.58 15.63 2.10
N VAL A 234 9.89 15.70 2.38
CA VAL A 234 10.87 14.67 2.00
C VAL A 234 11.07 13.72 3.16
N MET A 235 10.82 12.43 2.93
CA MET A 235 10.85 11.41 3.98
C MET A 235 11.58 10.14 3.52
N LEU A 236 12.02 9.35 4.50
CA LEU A 236 12.66 8.06 4.34
C LEU A 236 11.78 6.96 4.92
N VAL A 237 11.63 5.83 4.21
CA VAL A 237 11.14 4.58 4.81
C VAL A 237 12.25 3.99 5.68
N ALA A 238 12.05 3.97 7.00
CA ALA A 238 13.11 3.87 8.00
C ALA A 238 13.10 2.58 8.83
N SER A 239 12.04 1.77 8.77
CA SER A 239 11.95 0.48 9.48
C SER A 239 11.43 -0.63 8.58
N ASP A 240 11.65 -1.88 9.00
CA ASP A 240 11.16 -3.04 8.25
C ASP A 240 9.62 -3.14 8.22
N ASN A 241 8.92 -2.44 9.11
CA ASN A 241 7.46 -2.30 9.10
C ASN A 241 7.01 -1.04 8.33
N ASN A 242 7.82 -0.59 7.37
CA ASN A 242 7.61 0.58 6.53
C ASN A 242 7.21 1.88 7.25
N ASN A 243 7.61 2.07 8.52
CA ASN A 243 7.45 3.37 9.18
C ASN A 243 8.53 4.35 8.75
N PHE A 244 8.37 5.63 9.08
CA PHE A 244 9.11 6.69 8.41
C PHE A 244 10.10 7.44 9.31
N SER A 245 11.00 8.18 8.65
CA SER A 245 11.83 9.22 9.24
C SER A 245 11.76 10.46 8.37
N ASP A 246 11.78 11.64 8.99
CA ASP A 246 11.93 12.93 8.34
C ASP A 246 13.40 13.31 8.10
N GLN A 247 14.32 12.34 8.26
CA GLN A 247 15.76 12.48 8.08
C GLN A 247 16.32 11.32 7.25
N GLY A 248 17.41 11.59 6.54
CA GLY A 248 18.11 10.58 5.75
C GLY A 248 17.59 10.47 4.32
N GLN A 249 18.41 9.86 3.47
CA GLN A 249 18.16 9.63 2.06
C GLN A 249 18.83 8.32 1.67
N THR A 250 18.29 7.64 0.66
CA THR A 250 18.85 6.41 0.10
C THR A 250 19.01 6.54 -1.41
N GLU A 251 19.52 5.48 -2.05
CA GLU A 251 19.82 5.54 -3.48
C GLU A 251 18.57 5.77 -4.32
N MET A 252 17.41 5.19 -3.96
CA MET A 252 16.17 5.32 -4.71
C MET A 252 15.17 6.26 -4.03
N ARG A 253 14.43 7.03 -4.84
CA ARG A 253 13.37 7.93 -4.35
C ARG A 253 12.14 7.93 -5.27
N PHE A 254 10.97 8.15 -4.71
CA PHE A 254 9.68 8.06 -5.39
C PHE A 254 8.79 9.26 -5.05
N ALA A 255 8.07 9.74 -6.06
CA ALA A 255 7.09 10.81 -5.97
C ALA A 255 5.86 10.39 -6.80
N LEU A 256 4.98 9.61 -6.18
CA LEU A 256 3.76 9.10 -6.82
C LEU A 256 2.64 10.14 -6.75
N THR A 257 1.81 10.23 -7.80
CA THR A 257 0.63 11.10 -7.77
C THR A 257 -0.43 10.50 -6.83
N PRO A 258 -0.88 11.20 -5.78
CA PRO A 258 -1.89 10.69 -4.87
C PRO A 258 -3.26 10.58 -5.55
N VAL A 259 -4.04 9.60 -5.10
CA VAL A 259 -5.47 9.51 -5.37
C VAL A 259 -6.27 9.92 -4.14
N ALA A 260 -7.37 10.64 -4.33
CA ALA A 260 -8.28 10.95 -3.23
C ALA A 260 -8.98 9.67 -2.74
N ALA A 261 -9.12 9.52 -1.42
CA ALA A 261 -9.86 8.42 -0.81
C ALA A 261 -10.83 8.94 0.26
N ASP A 262 -12.03 8.36 0.30
CA ASP A 262 -12.98 8.49 1.40
C ASP A 262 -13.11 7.13 2.09
N LEU A 263 -12.54 7.04 3.28
CA LEU A 263 -12.55 5.84 4.12
C LEU A 263 -13.42 6.01 5.36
N SER A 264 -14.28 7.03 5.39
CA SER A 264 -15.20 7.29 6.52
C SER A 264 -16.10 6.08 6.84
N ARG A 265 -16.35 5.23 5.84
CA ARG A 265 -17.18 4.03 5.94
C ARG A 265 -16.59 2.79 5.27
N ALA A 266 -15.26 2.71 5.18
CA ALA A 266 -14.59 1.61 4.48
C ALA A 266 -13.24 1.27 5.14
N PRO A 267 -12.78 0.01 5.06
CA PRO A 267 -11.44 -0.35 5.49
C PRO A 267 -10.39 0.27 4.55
N ARG A 268 -9.13 0.39 5.00
CA ARG A 268 -8.02 0.91 4.18
C ARG A 268 -7.81 0.11 2.90
N GLU A 269 -8.10 -1.20 2.96
CA GLU A 269 -8.03 -2.13 1.84
C GLU A 269 -9.06 -1.80 0.74
N HIS A 270 -10.03 -0.93 0.99
CA HIS A 270 -10.95 -0.43 -0.03
C HIS A 270 -10.23 0.29 -1.17
N VAL A 271 -9.13 1.00 -0.89
CA VAL A 271 -8.32 1.66 -1.93
C VAL A 271 -7.73 0.61 -2.88
N MET A 272 -7.29 -0.55 -2.36
CA MET A 272 -6.82 -1.65 -3.21
C MET A 272 -7.94 -2.20 -4.10
N ASP A 273 -9.19 -2.13 -3.68
CA ASP A 273 -10.31 -2.61 -4.51
C ASP A 273 -10.64 -1.66 -5.66
N LEU A 274 -10.49 -0.34 -5.43
CA LEU A 274 -10.61 0.67 -6.48
C LEU A 274 -9.45 0.60 -7.47
N HIS A 275 -8.33 0.02 -7.05
CA HIS A 275 -7.11 -0.19 -7.83
C HIS A 275 -6.71 -1.68 -7.80
N PRO A 276 -7.52 -2.59 -8.38
CA PRO A 276 -7.47 -4.02 -8.10
C PRO A 276 -6.18 -4.71 -8.55
N TRP A 277 -5.42 -4.08 -9.46
CA TRP A 277 -4.07 -4.51 -9.84
C TRP A 277 -3.12 -4.58 -8.63
N THR A 278 -3.38 -3.84 -7.54
CA THR A 278 -2.59 -3.94 -6.29
C THR A 278 -2.70 -5.33 -5.66
N HIS A 279 -3.86 -6.00 -5.78
CA HIS A 279 -4.01 -7.40 -5.35
C HIS A 279 -3.24 -8.36 -6.26
N THR A 280 -3.17 -8.06 -7.56
CA THR A 280 -2.35 -8.82 -8.51
C THR A 280 -0.88 -8.77 -8.12
N ILE A 281 -0.33 -7.57 -7.89
CA ILE A 281 1.08 -7.41 -7.48
C ILE A 281 1.35 -8.12 -6.14
N MET A 282 0.45 -7.95 -5.17
CA MET A 282 0.51 -8.65 -3.88
C MET A 282 0.61 -10.18 -4.05
N ALA A 283 -0.28 -10.77 -4.84
CA ALA A 283 -0.30 -12.21 -5.05
C ALA A 283 0.92 -12.70 -5.83
N GLN A 284 1.31 -11.98 -6.88
CA GLN A 284 2.48 -12.31 -7.70
C GLN A 284 3.78 -12.28 -6.89
N GLU A 285 3.88 -11.37 -5.93
CA GLU A 285 5.01 -11.31 -5.00
C GLU A 285 5.08 -12.55 -4.11
N MET A 286 3.96 -12.94 -3.50
CA MET A 286 3.91 -14.15 -2.65
C MET A 286 4.25 -15.42 -3.45
N ILE A 287 3.85 -15.48 -4.72
CA ILE A 287 4.24 -16.56 -5.64
C ILE A 287 5.76 -16.54 -5.86
N ARG A 288 6.34 -15.38 -6.22
CA ARG A 288 7.77 -15.24 -6.49
C ARG A 288 8.63 -15.58 -5.28
N GLU A 289 8.20 -15.17 -4.09
CA GLU A 289 8.90 -15.44 -2.83
C GLU A 289 8.74 -16.89 -2.34
N GLY A 290 8.00 -17.73 -3.06
CA GLY A 290 7.77 -19.13 -2.68
C GLY A 290 6.94 -19.27 -1.40
N LYS A 291 6.09 -18.28 -1.12
CA LYS A 291 5.21 -18.23 0.06
C LYS A 291 3.87 -18.93 -0.14
N ILE A 292 3.56 -19.42 -1.35
CA ILE A 292 2.34 -20.18 -1.63
C ILE A 292 2.53 -21.68 -1.37
N THR A 293 1.63 -22.28 -0.59
CA THR A 293 1.62 -23.72 -0.29
C THR A 293 0.18 -24.26 -0.10
N ASP A 294 -0.04 -25.51 -0.47
CA ASP A 294 -1.30 -26.22 -0.17
C ASP A 294 -1.36 -26.75 1.27
N GLU A 295 -0.21 -26.85 1.93
CA GLU A 295 -0.12 -27.24 3.33
C GLU A 295 -0.83 -26.22 4.24
N ARG A 296 -1.40 -26.72 5.33
CA ARG A 296 -1.95 -25.85 6.37
C ARG A 296 -0.83 -25.44 7.32
N THR A 297 -0.24 -24.29 7.05
CA THR A 297 0.90 -23.75 7.81
C THR A 297 0.55 -22.47 8.57
N LEU A 298 1.40 -22.13 9.53
CA LEU A 298 1.50 -20.81 10.15
C LEU A 298 2.86 -20.20 9.77
N GLY A 299 2.97 -18.88 9.83
CA GLY A 299 4.22 -18.18 9.51
C GLY A 299 4.20 -17.57 8.12
N ALA A 300 5.33 -17.72 7.41
CA ALA A 300 5.57 -17.06 6.13
C ALA A 300 4.80 -17.68 4.95
N LYS A 301 4.47 -18.98 5.03
CA LYS A 301 3.76 -19.67 3.95
C LYS A 301 2.26 -19.68 4.18
N ILE A 302 1.52 -19.30 3.16
CA ILE A 302 0.06 -19.21 3.12
C ILE A 302 -0.48 -19.97 1.90
N ASN A 303 -1.80 -20.15 1.83
CA ASN A 303 -2.40 -20.75 0.64
C ASN A 303 -2.47 -19.74 -0.53
N ASP A 304 -2.81 -20.21 -1.72
CA ASP A 304 -3.11 -19.32 -2.85
C ASP A 304 -4.18 -18.31 -2.43
N LEU A 305 -3.96 -17.02 -2.71
CA LEU A 305 -4.83 -15.94 -2.25
C LEU A 305 -6.27 -16.07 -2.79
N ARG A 306 -6.47 -16.80 -3.90
CA ARG A 306 -7.81 -17.12 -4.44
C ARG A 306 -8.58 -18.14 -3.60
N ASN A 307 -7.91 -18.83 -2.68
CA ASN A 307 -8.49 -19.78 -1.74
C ASN A 307 -8.78 -19.11 -0.38
N TYR A 308 -9.06 -17.81 -0.37
CA TYR A 308 -9.48 -17.05 0.79
C TYR A 308 -10.83 -16.37 0.55
N LEU A 309 -11.69 -16.40 1.57
CA LEU A 309 -12.89 -15.56 1.64
C LEU A 309 -12.55 -14.27 2.36
N TYR A 310 -12.76 -13.13 1.72
CA TYR A 310 -12.46 -11.81 2.28
C TYR A 310 -13.73 -11.18 2.83
N ILE A 311 -13.63 -10.55 4.00
CA ILE A 311 -14.75 -9.94 4.71
C ILE A 311 -14.37 -8.52 5.14
N ASP A 312 -15.14 -7.54 4.68
CA ASP A 312 -15.12 -6.16 5.16
C ASP A 312 -16.24 -5.96 6.18
N ALA A 313 -15.87 -5.48 7.36
CA ALA A 313 -16.81 -5.24 8.45
C ALA A 313 -16.50 -3.96 9.21
N GLY A 314 -17.53 -3.38 9.80
CA GLY A 314 -17.45 -2.33 10.80
C GLY A 314 -17.82 -2.90 12.16
N SER A 315 -16.97 -2.70 13.17
CA SER A 315 -17.34 -3.03 14.55
C SER A 315 -16.58 -2.22 15.60
N THR A 316 -17.15 -2.19 16.79
CA THR A 316 -16.56 -1.61 18.00
C THR A 316 -16.19 -2.74 18.96
N GLN A 317 -14.99 -2.72 19.52
CA GLN A 317 -14.53 -3.65 20.53
C GLN A 317 -14.26 -2.86 21.80
N GLN A 318 -14.68 -3.42 22.93
CA GLN A 318 -14.51 -2.78 24.23
C GLN A 318 -13.90 -3.75 25.23
N ASN A 319 -13.19 -3.17 26.19
CA ASN A 319 -12.59 -3.85 27.33
C ASN A 319 -11.67 -5.03 26.93
N GLY A 320 -10.91 -4.86 25.84
CA GLY A 320 -9.92 -5.85 25.39
C GLY A 320 -10.51 -7.05 24.66
N SER A 321 -11.75 -6.96 24.17
CA SER A 321 -12.32 -7.95 23.27
C SER A 321 -11.70 -7.90 21.87
N ALA A 322 -11.81 -9.00 21.14
CA ALA A 322 -11.41 -9.11 19.76
C ALA A 322 -12.43 -9.94 18.96
N ILE A 323 -12.66 -9.57 17.71
CA ILE A 323 -13.63 -10.22 16.83
C ILE A 323 -12.95 -11.10 15.79
N SER A 324 -13.60 -12.21 15.44
CA SER A 324 -13.23 -13.09 14.34
C SER A 324 -14.46 -13.56 13.57
N PHE A 325 -14.25 -13.98 12.33
CA PHE A 325 -15.32 -14.46 11.45
C PHE A 325 -15.10 -15.93 11.10
N ALA A 326 -16.19 -16.62 10.79
CA ALA A 326 -16.17 -17.99 10.34
C ALA A 326 -17.11 -18.22 9.17
N VAL A 327 -16.77 -19.16 8.29
CA VAL A 327 -17.61 -19.59 7.18
C VAL A 327 -17.84 -21.09 7.23
N LYS A 328 -19.07 -21.51 6.93
CA LYS A 328 -19.44 -22.89 6.69
C LYS A 328 -19.82 -23.04 5.22
N LEU A 329 -19.28 -24.07 4.58
CA LEU A 329 -19.58 -24.40 3.19
C LEU A 329 -20.67 -25.47 3.13
N LYS A 330 -21.49 -25.44 2.07
CA LYS A 330 -22.51 -26.47 1.82
C LYS A 330 -21.84 -27.83 1.71
N ASN A 331 -22.48 -28.86 2.27
CA ASN A 331 -21.99 -30.23 2.29
C ASN A 331 -20.61 -30.42 2.97
N ASN A 332 -20.17 -29.44 3.77
CA ASN A 332 -18.97 -29.54 4.59
C ASN A 332 -19.36 -29.41 6.07
N PRO A 333 -19.02 -30.40 6.93
CA PRO A 333 -19.34 -30.32 8.34
C PRO A 333 -18.46 -29.32 9.12
N LEU A 334 -17.37 -28.83 8.51
CA LEU A 334 -16.38 -27.98 9.17
C LEU A 334 -16.69 -26.49 9.03
N TRP A 335 -16.37 -25.74 10.09
CA TRP A 335 -16.27 -24.28 10.06
C TRP A 335 -14.81 -23.88 9.84
N HIS A 336 -14.60 -22.90 8.96
CA HIS A 336 -13.31 -22.29 8.71
C HIS A 336 -13.29 -20.90 9.35
N THR A 337 -12.28 -20.59 10.16
CA THR A 337 -12.22 -19.33 10.93
C THR A 337 -11.09 -18.42 10.43
N SER A 338 -11.29 -17.11 10.54
CA SER A 338 -10.32 -16.11 10.08
C SER A 338 -9.07 -16.05 10.95
N ASP A 339 -9.21 -16.37 12.24
CA ASP A 339 -8.16 -16.30 13.26
C ASP A 339 -7.32 -17.58 13.35
N LEU A 340 -7.69 -18.65 12.63
CA LEU A 340 -7.05 -19.96 12.70
C LEU A 340 -6.99 -20.57 14.12
N GLY A 341 -7.82 -20.07 15.05
CA GLY A 341 -7.78 -20.43 16.48
C GLY A 341 -6.69 -19.72 17.29
N ILE A 342 -6.05 -18.69 16.74
CA ILE A 342 -4.96 -17.94 17.39
C ILE A 342 -5.51 -16.60 17.89
N GLY A 343 -5.45 -16.38 19.21
CA GLY A 343 -6.01 -15.17 19.83
C GLY A 343 -5.45 -13.86 19.27
N SER A 344 -4.14 -13.80 18.99
CA SER A 344 -3.49 -12.62 18.40
C SER A 344 -3.83 -12.40 16.92
N TYR A 345 -4.49 -13.34 16.25
CA TYR A 345 -4.94 -13.19 14.85
C TYR A 345 -6.36 -12.62 14.74
N LYS A 346 -7.05 -12.45 15.88
CA LYS A 346 -8.33 -11.76 15.94
C LYS A 346 -8.17 -10.26 15.74
N ILE A 347 -9.27 -9.60 15.39
CA ILE A 347 -9.33 -8.14 15.20
C ILE A 347 -9.64 -7.49 16.55
N ASP A 348 -8.64 -6.84 17.13
CA ASP A 348 -8.67 -6.16 18.43
C ASP A 348 -8.80 -4.63 18.31
N ARG A 349 -9.10 -4.14 17.10
CA ARG A 349 -9.24 -2.71 16.79
C ARG A 349 -10.64 -2.38 16.28
N SER A 350 -11.14 -1.22 16.68
CA SER A 350 -12.44 -0.68 16.27
C SER A 350 -12.38 0.07 14.95
N GLY A 351 -13.54 0.23 14.33
CA GLY A 351 -13.71 0.88 13.04
C GLY A 351 -13.97 -0.13 11.93
N TYR A 352 -13.68 0.28 10.70
CA TYR A 352 -13.81 -0.56 9.51
C TYR A 352 -12.51 -1.31 9.24
N PHE A 353 -12.60 -2.61 8.99
CA PHE A 353 -11.46 -3.47 8.72
C PHE A 353 -11.81 -4.57 7.73
N ARG A 354 -10.75 -5.12 7.11
CA ARG A 354 -10.79 -6.36 6.36
C ARG A 354 -10.17 -7.51 7.16
N THR A 355 -10.72 -8.70 7.00
CA THR A 355 -10.14 -9.99 7.41
C THR A 355 -10.28 -10.99 6.27
N SER A 356 -9.60 -12.13 6.37
CA SER A 356 -9.78 -13.24 5.42
C SER A 356 -9.85 -14.59 6.11
N ILE A 357 -10.54 -15.54 5.49
CA ILE A 357 -10.70 -16.92 5.96
C ILE A 357 -10.09 -17.86 4.92
N ARG A 358 -9.09 -18.64 5.33
CA ARG A 358 -8.51 -19.71 4.49
C ARG A 358 -9.55 -20.79 4.22
N LEU A 359 -9.81 -21.05 2.95
CA LEU A 359 -10.74 -22.08 2.46
C LEU A 359 -9.98 -23.39 2.19
N PRO A 360 -10.67 -24.55 2.14
CA PRO A 360 -10.05 -25.83 1.81
C PRO A 360 -9.59 -25.93 0.35
N GLY A 361 -10.04 -25.00 -0.50
CA GLY A 361 -9.70 -24.89 -1.91
C GLY A 361 -10.53 -23.80 -2.56
N ARG A 362 -10.44 -23.69 -3.89
CA ARG A 362 -11.21 -22.70 -4.65
C ARG A 362 -12.70 -23.04 -4.59
N ILE A 363 -13.52 -22.03 -4.30
CA ILE A 363 -14.98 -22.16 -4.25
C ILE A 363 -15.65 -21.08 -5.11
N SER A 364 -16.95 -21.22 -5.34
CA SER A 364 -17.84 -20.15 -5.74
C SER A 364 -18.70 -19.66 -4.56
N ILE A 365 -19.23 -18.45 -4.65
CA ILE A 365 -20.02 -17.82 -3.58
C ILE A 365 -21.28 -18.63 -3.22
N ASP A 366 -21.91 -19.28 -4.19
CA ASP A 366 -23.10 -20.10 -3.96
C ASP A 366 -22.82 -21.37 -3.14
N GLN A 367 -21.56 -21.73 -2.93
CA GLN A 367 -21.16 -22.83 -2.04
C GLN A 367 -21.11 -22.42 -0.56
N ILE A 368 -21.23 -21.12 -0.24
CA ILE A 368 -21.30 -20.64 1.14
C ILE A 368 -22.68 -21.00 1.71
N GLU A 369 -22.69 -21.71 2.84
CA GLU A 369 -23.91 -22.04 3.58
C GLU A 369 -24.21 -20.94 4.61
N LYS A 370 -23.22 -20.61 5.44
CA LYS A 370 -23.37 -19.71 6.60
C LYS A 370 -22.10 -18.91 6.84
N ILE A 371 -22.27 -17.72 7.39
CA ILE A 371 -21.19 -16.90 7.95
C ILE A 371 -21.54 -16.64 9.42
N ALA A 372 -20.53 -16.67 10.28
CA ALA A 372 -20.67 -16.34 11.68
C ALA A 372 -19.63 -15.32 12.11
N ALA A 373 -19.94 -14.59 13.17
CA ALA A 373 -19.00 -13.75 13.89
C ALA A 373 -18.92 -14.20 15.35
N ARG A 374 -17.74 -14.06 15.94
CA ARG A 374 -17.45 -14.46 17.32
C ARG A 374 -16.65 -13.38 18.01
N CYS A 375 -17.06 -13.05 19.24
CA CYS A 375 -16.32 -12.16 20.12
C CYS A 375 -15.58 -12.96 21.17
N ASP A 376 -14.29 -12.70 21.34
CA ASP A 376 -13.45 -13.40 22.32
C ASP A 376 -12.51 -12.41 23.03
N LEU A 377 -11.74 -12.93 23.98
CA LEU A 377 -10.55 -12.27 24.50
C LEU A 377 -9.33 -12.77 23.70
N PRO A 378 -8.42 -11.89 23.24
CA PRO A 378 -7.24 -12.28 22.48
C PRO A 378 -6.19 -13.02 23.33
N SER A 379 -6.26 -12.88 24.66
CA SER A 379 -5.40 -13.56 25.62
C SER A 379 -6.14 -13.85 26.93
N SER A 380 -5.67 -14.85 27.67
CA SER A 380 -6.22 -15.17 28.98
C SER A 380 -5.90 -14.07 29.99
N PRO A 381 -6.89 -13.54 30.73
CA PRO A 381 -6.64 -12.58 31.81
C PRO A 381 -5.86 -13.25 32.95
N LYS A 382 -4.82 -12.58 33.45
CA LYS A 382 -3.88 -13.05 34.48
C LYS A 382 -4.02 -12.30 35.80
N THR A 383 -4.49 -11.05 35.78
CA THR A 383 -4.69 -10.25 37.00
C THR A 383 -6.18 -10.06 37.34
N ARG A 384 -6.48 -9.65 38.59
CA ARG A 384 -7.86 -9.34 39.01
C ARG A 384 -8.46 -8.22 38.18
N GLU A 385 -7.66 -7.22 37.83
CA GLU A 385 -8.05 -6.09 36.99
C GLU A 385 -8.37 -6.55 35.58
N GLU A 386 -7.55 -7.45 35.01
CA GLU A 386 -7.81 -8.02 33.69
C GLU A 386 -9.08 -8.87 33.68
N VAL A 387 -9.33 -9.65 34.73
CA VAL A 387 -10.57 -10.44 34.88
C VAL A 387 -11.79 -9.52 35.00
N ALA A 388 -11.72 -8.47 35.81
CA ALA A 388 -12.82 -7.51 35.97
C ALA A 388 -13.12 -6.77 34.66
N ARG A 389 -12.08 -6.39 33.91
CA ARG A 389 -12.22 -5.78 32.58
C ARG A 389 -12.85 -6.78 31.60
N ALA A 390 -12.32 -8.01 31.53
CA ALA A 390 -12.81 -9.07 30.68
C ALA A 390 -14.29 -9.40 30.88
N ALA A 391 -14.78 -9.36 32.13
CA ALA A 391 -16.19 -9.63 32.46
C ALA A 391 -17.19 -8.67 31.79
N THR A 392 -16.72 -7.54 31.26
CA THR A 392 -17.53 -6.54 30.54
C THR A 392 -17.07 -6.36 29.09
N ALA A 393 -16.27 -7.28 28.56
CA ALA A 393 -15.75 -7.24 27.20
C ALA A 393 -16.83 -7.64 26.19
N PHE A 394 -16.94 -6.84 25.12
CA PHE A 394 -17.93 -7.05 24.07
C PHE A 394 -17.45 -6.50 22.72
N CYS A 395 -17.96 -7.11 21.65
CA CYS A 395 -17.81 -6.69 20.29
C CYS A 395 -19.20 -6.27 19.77
N GLU A 396 -19.31 -5.11 19.14
CA GLU A 396 -20.54 -4.62 18.53
C GLU A 396 -20.34 -4.49 17.03
N ILE A 397 -20.98 -5.37 16.27
CA ILE A 397 -20.91 -5.41 14.81
C ILE A 397 -21.92 -4.43 14.26
N SER A 398 -21.45 -3.36 13.62
CA SER A 398 -22.31 -2.37 12.98
C SER A 398 -22.65 -2.75 11.54
N THR A 399 -21.73 -3.39 10.81
CA THR A 399 -21.95 -3.81 9.43
C THR A 399 -21.00 -4.91 8.98
N VAL A 400 -21.44 -5.68 7.97
CA VAL A 400 -20.61 -6.56 7.14
C VAL A 400 -20.90 -6.21 5.68
N ASP A 401 -20.19 -5.19 5.21
CA ASP A 401 -20.50 -4.50 3.96
C ASP A 401 -20.18 -5.35 2.73
N ARG A 402 -19.11 -6.15 2.81
CA ARG A 402 -18.64 -6.91 1.66
C ARG A 402 -18.06 -8.25 2.04
N VAL A 403 -18.50 -9.29 1.33
CA VAL A 403 -17.92 -10.63 1.35
C VAL A 403 -17.63 -11.04 -0.09
N PHE A 404 -16.39 -11.43 -0.38
CA PHE A 404 -15.95 -11.70 -1.76
C PHE A 404 -14.79 -12.70 -1.82
N LEU A 405 -14.54 -13.20 -3.04
CA LEU A 405 -13.41 -14.05 -3.41
C LEU A 405 -12.59 -13.30 -4.46
N LEU A 406 -11.32 -13.67 -4.63
CA LEU A 406 -10.51 -13.18 -5.75
C LEU A 406 -10.76 -14.01 -7.02
N ASP A 407 -10.73 -13.35 -8.17
CA ASP A 407 -10.82 -13.98 -9.50
C ASP A 407 -9.47 -14.56 -9.97
N ASP A 408 -9.42 -15.06 -11.21
CA ASP A 408 -8.18 -15.64 -11.78
C ASP A 408 -7.05 -14.63 -11.99
N ARG A 409 -7.35 -13.32 -11.99
CA ARG A 409 -6.38 -12.23 -12.05
C ARG A 409 -6.04 -11.67 -10.67
N PHE A 410 -6.52 -12.32 -9.61
CA PHE A 410 -6.44 -11.87 -8.22
C PHE A 410 -7.24 -10.59 -7.94
N HIS A 411 -8.20 -10.21 -8.78
CA HIS A 411 -9.05 -9.05 -8.51
C HIS A 411 -10.24 -9.45 -7.64
N PRO A 412 -10.76 -8.55 -6.78
CA PRO A 412 -12.04 -8.78 -6.11
C PRO A 412 -13.16 -9.11 -7.10
N GLY A 413 -13.77 -10.29 -6.94
CA GLY A 413 -14.90 -10.75 -7.76
C GLY A 413 -16.24 -10.19 -7.32
N LYS A 414 -17.34 -10.82 -7.76
CA LYS A 414 -18.70 -10.50 -7.28
C LYS A 414 -18.71 -10.54 -5.75
N SER A 415 -19.34 -9.55 -5.12
CA SER A 415 -19.51 -9.52 -3.67
C SER A 415 -20.98 -9.62 -3.28
N PHE A 416 -21.22 -10.04 -2.04
CA PHE A 416 -22.51 -9.87 -1.36
C PHE A 416 -22.29 -9.17 -0.02
N SER A 417 -23.35 -8.60 0.53
CA SER A 417 -23.32 -7.97 1.85
C SER A 417 -24.11 -8.82 2.83
N VAL A 418 -23.73 -8.75 4.10
CA VAL A 418 -24.51 -9.30 5.20
C VAL A 418 -24.98 -8.11 6.04
N ARG A 419 -26.26 -7.77 5.93
CA ARG A 419 -26.84 -6.61 6.63
C ARG A 419 -27.61 -7.09 7.85
N PRO A 420 -27.05 -6.99 9.06
CA PRO A 420 -27.85 -7.21 10.26
C PRO A 420 -28.92 -6.12 10.37
N SER A 421 -30.06 -6.42 10.99
CA SER A 421 -31.20 -5.47 11.17
C SER A 421 -30.91 -4.32 12.14
N GLY A 422 -29.64 -4.13 12.51
CA GLY A 422 -29.15 -3.20 13.52
C GLY A 422 -27.75 -3.63 13.98
N ALA A 423 -27.15 -2.86 14.88
CA ALA A 423 -25.90 -3.26 15.50
C ALA A 423 -26.11 -4.52 16.35
N ILE A 424 -25.22 -5.51 16.20
CA ILE A 424 -25.26 -6.75 16.98
C ILE A 424 -24.17 -6.69 18.04
N LYS A 425 -24.57 -6.67 19.31
CA LYS A 425 -23.66 -6.77 20.43
C LYS A 425 -23.46 -8.24 20.83
N LEU A 426 -22.19 -8.64 20.94
CA LEU A 426 -21.74 -9.95 21.40
C LEU A 426 -20.85 -9.75 22.63
N LEU A 427 -21.19 -10.36 23.75
CA LEU A 427 -20.30 -10.50 24.89
C LEU A 427 -19.15 -11.45 24.55
N HIS A 428 -18.04 -11.36 25.30
CA HIS A 428 -16.94 -12.29 25.11
C HIS A 428 -17.41 -13.76 25.27
N GLY A 429 -16.97 -14.63 24.37
CA GLY A 429 -17.40 -16.04 24.29
C GLY A 429 -18.68 -16.27 23.50
N GLU A 430 -19.41 -15.21 23.11
CA GLU A 430 -20.61 -15.34 22.27
C GLU A 430 -20.27 -15.40 20.78
N MET A 431 -21.10 -16.10 20.03
CA MET A 431 -21.06 -16.17 18.58
C MET A 431 -22.46 -16.06 17.98
N ILE A 432 -22.53 -15.53 16.77
CA ILE A 432 -23.79 -15.38 16.04
C ILE A 432 -23.62 -15.77 14.57
N GLU A 433 -24.64 -16.43 14.03
CA GLU A 433 -24.79 -16.61 12.59
C GLU A 433 -25.34 -15.33 11.97
N LEU A 434 -24.67 -14.83 10.93
CA LEU A 434 -25.04 -13.61 10.26
C LEU A 434 -25.95 -13.92 9.06
N PRO A 435 -27.06 -13.18 8.86
CA PRO A 435 -28.02 -13.47 7.81
C PRO A 435 -27.44 -13.18 6.41
N ILE A 436 -27.23 -14.21 5.61
CA ILE A 436 -26.73 -14.05 4.23
C ILE A 436 -27.86 -13.50 3.35
N VAL A 437 -27.64 -12.33 2.75
CA VAL A 437 -28.53 -11.76 1.73
C VAL A 437 -27.83 -11.86 0.39
N LEU A 438 -28.06 -12.97 -0.34
CA LEU A 438 -27.59 -13.11 -1.72
C LEU A 438 -28.49 -12.26 -2.63
N LYS A 439 -27.91 -11.28 -3.33
CA LYS A 439 -28.57 -10.54 -4.42
C LYS A 439 -28.32 -11.19 -5.78
#